data_AF-A0A813RAJ5-F1
#
_entry.id   AF-A0A813RAJ5-F1
#
_cell.length_a   1.000
_cell.length_b   1.000
_cell.length_c   1.000
_cell.angle_alpha   90.00
_cell.angle_beta   90.00
_cell.angle_gamma   90.00
#
_symmetry.space_group_name_H-M   'P 1'
#
loop_
_entity.id
_entity.type
_entity.pdbx_description
1 polymer ?
#
loop_
_entity_poly.entity_id
_entity_poly.type
_entity_poly.pdbx_seq_one_letter_code
_entity_poly.pdbx_strand_id
1 'polypeptide(L)'
;MFQNRRTIFLFLCSIAFVQALYYIITLQIKRNQTIINSGLAISYEYSSDITKTSVRNTVALLNPSIQKELSSFANASFIISHNFIKPDPTIYNSYPICNVSFSNHNLSSTNHNLSSYRVVVSKTIYPFDIIEQHHGEDLYPGGHWFPKTCRTEQRLAIIICYRNRELHLKLYLDNIHSFLKQQQLDYTIFVVNQHGQQSFNRAALFNVGFLEAMKLYSYDCFIFHDVDLLPEDLRNVYKCGEKPRHMSVAVDKFNYRLLYSSLFGGVTAFSLSDFTGANGYPTVYWGWGGEDDDMYLRVTRKLKKTITRYPIEIARYKMIRTFNHTSGKANPDRHTILYSKYDYSQDGINTTNYDLHHVVFYKLFTFINVTLPQESFEHIRLRLNIKLKPPKKKVNVVRKKKV
;
A
#
# COMPACT_ATOMS: atom_id res chain seq x y z
N MET A 1 2.82 -74.90 -28.72
CA MET A 1 3.45 -73.62 -29.16
C MET A 1 2.47 -72.49 -29.56
N PHE A 2 1.17 -72.72 -29.75
CA PHE A 2 0.23 -71.66 -30.18
C PHE A 2 -0.42 -70.83 -29.05
N GLN A 3 -0.42 -71.32 -27.81
CA GLN A 3 -1.08 -70.64 -26.68
C GLN A 3 -0.28 -69.45 -26.14
N ASN A 4 1.06 -69.48 -26.24
CA ASN A 4 1.93 -68.43 -25.71
C ASN A 4 2.03 -67.19 -26.63
N ARG A 5 1.78 -67.36 -27.94
CA ARG A 5 1.79 -66.25 -28.90
C ARG A 5 0.55 -65.35 -28.78
N ARG A 6 -0.62 -65.93 -28.46
CA ARG A 6 -1.85 -65.15 -28.23
C ARG A 6 -1.76 -64.28 -26.98
N THR A 7 -1.20 -64.79 -25.90
CA THR A 7 -1.05 -64.02 -24.65
C THR A 7 -0.08 -62.87 -24.80
N ILE A 8 1.04 -63.09 -25.50
CA ILE A 8 2.02 -62.03 -25.82
C ILE A 8 1.40 -60.99 -26.76
N PHE A 9 0.63 -61.40 -27.77
CA PHE A 9 -0.06 -60.48 -28.68
C PHE A 9 -1.11 -59.62 -27.95
N LEU A 10 -1.89 -60.22 -27.05
CA LEU A 10 -2.87 -59.49 -26.23
C LEU A 10 -2.20 -58.52 -25.25
N PHE A 11 -1.03 -58.88 -24.70
CA PHE A 11 -0.25 -58.00 -23.82
C PHE A 11 0.40 -56.83 -24.57
N LEU A 12 0.89 -57.05 -25.80
CA LEU A 12 1.40 -55.98 -26.64
C LEU A 12 0.27 -55.04 -27.13
N CYS A 13 -0.91 -55.60 -27.44
CA CYS A 13 -2.09 -54.80 -27.76
C CYS A 13 -2.58 -53.96 -26.57
N SER A 14 -2.53 -54.47 -25.34
CA SER A 14 -2.93 -53.70 -24.16
C SER A 14 -1.97 -52.55 -23.87
N ILE A 15 -0.65 -52.76 -24.02
CA ILE A 15 0.35 -51.69 -23.89
C ILE A 15 0.14 -50.61 -24.96
N ALA A 16 -0.06 -51.01 -26.22
CA ALA A 16 -0.32 -50.08 -27.31
C ALA A 16 -1.62 -49.28 -27.08
N PHE A 17 -2.67 -49.93 -26.55
CA PHE A 17 -3.92 -49.27 -26.20
C PHE A 17 -3.74 -48.24 -25.07
N VAL A 18 -2.99 -48.58 -24.02
CA VAL A 18 -2.70 -47.65 -22.91
C VAL A 18 -1.85 -46.47 -23.39
N GLN A 19 -0.85 -46.69 -24.26
CA GLN A 19 -0.07 -45.60 -24.86
C GLN A 19 -0.92 -44.70 -25.77
N ALA A 20 -1.82 -45.28 -26.56
CA ALA A 20 -2.76 -44.52 -27.38
C ALA A 20 -3.71 -43.69 -26.52
N LEU A 21 -4.25 -44.26 -25.42
CA LEU A 21 -5.11 -43.54 -24.49
C LEU A 21 -4.37 -42.38 -23.81
N TYR A 22 -3.13 -42.62 -23.35
CA TYR A 22 -2.27 -41.59 -22.76
C TYR A 22 -1.99 -40.46 -23.75
N TYR A 23 -1.71 -40.78 -25.02
CA TYR A 23 -1.46 -39.81 -26.07
C TYR A 23 -2.72 -38.99 -26.42
N ILE A 24 -3.89 -39.63 -26.48
CA ILE A 24 -5.18 -38.95 -26.71
C ILE A 24 -5.51 -38.02 -25.55
N ILE A 25 -5.30 -38.46 -24.30
CA ILE A 25 -5.53 -37.64 -23.09
C ILE A 25 -4.57 -36.43 -23.09
N THR A 26 -3.28 -36.64 -23.38
CA THR A 26 -2.32 -35.52 -23.45
C THR A 26 -2.62 -34.57 -24.60
N LEU A 27 -3.10 -35.05 -25.75
CA LEU A 27 -3.57 -34.20 -26.85
C LEU A 27 -4.84 -33.43 -26.48
N GLN A 28 -5.79 -34.02 -25.76
CA GLN A 28 -6.97 -33.29 -25.27
C GLN A 28 -6.62 -32.24 -24.21
N ILE A 29 -5.67 -32.53 -23.31
CA ILE A 29 -5.15 -31.54 -22.35
C ILE A 29 -4.45 -30.40 -23.08
N LYS A 30 -3.61 -30.70 -24.07
CA LYS A 30 -2.93 -29.67 -24.89
C LYS A 30 -3.93 -28.85 -25.69
N ARG A 31 -4.93 -29.48 -26.30
CA ARG A 31 -6.00 -28.80 -27.07
C ARG A 31 -6.88 -27.92 -26.16
N ASN A 32 -7.19 -28.36 -24.94
CA ASN A 32 -7.86 -27.54 -23.93
C ASN A 32 -6.97 -26.38 -23.46
N GLN A 33 -5.66 -26.58 -23.30
CA GLN A 33 -4.72 -25.48 -23.02
C GLN A 33 -4.61 -24.49 -24.18
N THR A 34 -4.64 -24.94 -25.43
CA THR A 34 -4.63 -24.05 -26.59
C THR A 34 -5.94 -23.27 -26.72
N ILE A 35 -7.10 -23.90 -26.44
CA ILE A 35 -8.40 -23.22 -26.40
C ILE A 35 -8.47 -22.18 -25.27
N ILE A 36 -7.85 -22.47 -24.12
CA ILE A 36 -7.68 -21.48 -23.02
C ILE A 36 -6.75 -20.33 -23.44
N ASN A 37 -5.73 -20.60 -24.27
CA ASN A 37 -4.72 -19.61 -24.66
C ASN A 37 -5.06 -18.81 -25.94
N SER A 38 -6.00 -19.26 -26.78
CA SER A 38 -6.31 -18.64 -28.08
C SER A 38 -7.70 -18.00 -28.16
N GLY A 39 -8.43 -17.91 -27.06
CA GLY A 39 -9.84 -17.51 -27.09
C GLY A 39 -10.41 -17.12 -25.74
N LEU A 40 -9.67 -16.33 -24.97
CA LEU A 40 -10.17 -15.48 -23.89
C LEU A 40 -8.99 -14.61 -23.44
N ALA A 41 -8.77 -13.52 -24.17
CA ALA A 41 -8.38 -12.29 -23.50
C ALA A 41 -9.55 -11.97 -22.55
N ILE A 42 -9.57 -12.62 -21.39
CA ILE A 42 -10.38 -12.20 -20.25
C ILE A 42 -9.78 -10.85 -19.91
N SER A 43 -10.38 -9.79 -20.44
CA SER A 43 -10.44 -8.53 -19.72
C SER A 43 -10.83 -8.93 -18.31
N TYR A 44 -9.88 -8.85 -17.37
CA TYR A 44 -10.22 -8.80 -15.96
C TYR A 44 -10.95 -7.47 -15.72
N GLU A 45 -12.14 -7.31 -16.31
CA GLU A 45 -13.22 -6.58 -15.70
C GLU A 45 -13.58 -7.40 -14.46
N TYR A 46 -12.78 -7.24 -13.42
CA TYR A 46 -13.33 -7.31 -12.09
C TYR A 46 -14.42 -6.23 -12.11
N SER A 47 -15.68 -6.68 -12.25
CA SER A 47 -16.85 -5.83 -12.12
C SER A 47 -16.86 -5.32 -10.69
N SER A 48 -16.05 -4.29 -10.45
CA SER A 48 -15.98 -3.59 -9.19
C SER A 48 -17.28 -2.81 -9.09
N ASP A 49 -18.06 -3.14 -8.06
CA ASP A 49 -19.23 -2.39 -7.63
C ASP A 49 -18.87 -0.96 -7.18
N ILE A 50 -17.57 -0.59 -7.19
CA ILE A 50 -17.12 0.79 -7.05
C ILE A 50 -17.80 1.72 -8.05
N THR A 51 -18.14 1.21 -9.25
CA THR A 51 -18.87 1.96 -10.28
C THR A 51 -20.29 2.34 -9.87
N LYS A 52 -20.85 1.69 -8.84
CA LYS A 52 -22.16 2.02 -8.26
C LYS A 52 -22.08 3.14 -7.22
N THR A 53 -20.88 3.55 -6.79
CA THR A 53 -20.70 4.67 -5.86
C THR A 53 -20.92 6.00 -6.56
N SER A 54 -21.25 7.04 -5.79
CA SER A 54 -21.36 8.36 -6.37
C SER A 54 -19.98 8.88 -6.83
N VAL A 55 -19.84 9.06 -8.14
CA VAL A 55 -18.68 9.70 -8.79
C VAL A 55 -19.09 11.12 -9.11
N ARG A 56 -18.37 12.11 -8.58
CA ARG A 56 -18.66 13.51 -8.90
C ARG A 56 -17.81 14.09 -10.01
N ASN A 57 -16.54 13.68 -10.15
CA ASN A 57 -15.64 14.19 -11.18
C ASN A 57 -14.58 13.13 -11.53
N THR A 58 -14.57 12.69 -12.79
CA THR A 58 -13.47 11.89 -13.36
C THR A 58 -12.53 12.86 -14.06
N VAL A 59 -11.28 12.96 -13.61
CA VAL A 59 -10.25 13.66 -14.38
C VAL A 59 -9.44 12.60 -15.12
N ALA A 60 -9.87 12.29 -16.34
CA ALA A 60 -9.10 11.51 -17.30
C ALA A 60 -8.13 12.47 -18.01
N LEU A 61 -6.83 12.20 -17.94
CA LEU A 61 -5.87 12.96 -18.73
C LEU A 61 -6.00 12.55 -20.20
N LEU A 62 -6.16 13.54 -21.09
CA LEU A 62 -6.25 13.33 -22.54
C LEU A 62 -4.98 12.63 -23.08
N ASN A 63 -5.17 11.86 -24.15
CA ASN A 63 -4.22 10.98 -24.84
C ASN A 63 -2.75 11.50 -24.90
N PRO A 64 -1.72 10.66 -24.67
CA PRO A 64 -0.31 11.09 -24.63
C PRO A 64 0.21 11.76 -25.92
N SER A 65 -0.44 11.54 -27.05
CA SER A 65 -0.08 12.16 -28.34
C SER A 65 -0.40 13.65 -28.42
N ILE A 66 -1.31 14.16 -27.59
CA ILE A 66 -1.71 15.59 -27.53
C ILE A 66 -0.83 16.38 -26.54
N GLN A 67 -0.13 15.68 -25.63
CA GLN A 67 0.71 16.27 -24.59
C GLN A 67 1.93 17.05 -25.14
N LYS A 68 2.29 16.87 -26.41
CA LYS A 68 3.49 17.47 -27.00
C LYS A 68 3.33 18.95 -27.40
N GLU A 69 2.12 19.50 -27.41
CA GLU A 69 1.85 20.87 -27.90
C GLU A 69 1.27 21.86 -26.87
N LEU A 70 0.98 21.46 -25.63
CA LEU A 70 0.51 22.40 -24.61
C LEU A 70 1.28 22.25 -23.29
N SER A 71 1.66 23.38 -22.69
CA SER A 71 2.23 23.52 -21.34
C SER A 71 1.25 22.99 -20.27
N SER A 72 1.19 21.67 -20.10
CA SER A 72 -0.01 20.99 -19.56
C SER A 72 0.04 20.58 -18.08
N PHE A 73 1.08 20.93 -17.30
CA PHE A 73 1.08 20.64 -15.86
C PHE A 73 0.19 21.59 -15.03
N ALA A 74 -0.02 22.83 -15.51
CA ALA A 74 -0.81 23.83 -14.81
C ALA A 74 -2.33 23.57 -14.91
N ASN A 75 -2.82 23.17 -16.07
CA ASN A 75 -4.27 23.13 -16.34
C ASN A 75 -5.00 21.96 -15.66
N ALA A 76 -4.40 20.76 -15.62
CA ALA A 76 -5.01 19.62 -14.93
C ALA A 76 -5.02 19.80 -13.41
N SER A 77 -3.89 20.26 -12.84
CA SER A 77 -3.78 20.57 -11.41
C SER A 77 -4.76 21.67 -10.97
N PHE A 78 -4.96 22.69 -11.83
CA PHE A 78 -5.92 23.76 -11.61
C PHE A 78 -7.36 23.23 -11.53
N ILE A 79 -7.83 22.47 -12.53
CA ILE A 79 -9.20 21.92 -12.56
C ILE A 79 -9.45 20.99 -11.36
N ILE A 80 -8.48 20.14 -11.05
CA ILE A 80 -8.53 19.19 -9.93
C ILE A 80 -8.67 19.93 -8.58
N SER A 81 -7.88 20.98 -8.36
CA SER A 81 -7.88 21.73 -7.09
C SER A 81 -9.15 22.56 -6.84
N HIS A 82 -9.86 22.98 -7.90
CA HIS A 82 -11.08 23.79 -7.80
C HIS A 82 -12.31 22.97 -7.39
N ASN A 83 -12.33 21.67 -7.72
CA ASN A 83 -13.45 20.78 -7.39
C ASN A 83 -13.30 20.07 -6.04
N PHE A 84 -12.15 20.20 -5.38
CA PHE A 84 -11.90 19.63 -4.07
C PHE A 84 -12.40 20.59 -2.98
N ILE A 85 -13.42 20.17 -2.22
CA ILE A 85 -14.05 21.00 -1.19
C ILE A 85 -13.09 21.14 -0.01
N LYS A 86 -12.94 22.38 0.49
CA LYS A 86 -12.08 22.71 1.63
C LYS A 86 -12.92 23.48 2.66
N PRO A 87 -12.55 23.48 3.95
CA PRO A 87 -13.16 24.39 4.92
C PRO A 87 -13.00 25.84 4.44
N ASP A 88 -14.06 26.65 4.56
CA ASP A 88 -13.94 28.10 4.34
C ASP A 88 -12.96 28.67 5.38
N PRO A 89 -11.83 29.28 4.96
CA PRO A 89 -10.81 29.73 5.90
C PRO A 89 -11.30 30.76 6.91
N THR A 90 -12.24 31.63 6.53
CA THR A 90 -12.75 32.69 7.40
C THR A 90 -13.60 32.11 8.53
N ILE A 91 -14.50 31.18 8.18
CA ILE A 91 -15.35 30.49 9.15
C ILE A 91 -14.50 29.53 10.00
N TYR A 92 -13.64 28.74 9.35
CA TYR A 92 -12.84 27.71 10.01
C TYR A 92 -11.89 28.28 11.07
N ASN A 93 -11.28 29.44 10.81
CA ASN A 93 -10.40 30.10 11.76
C ASN A 93 -11.12 30.67 12.99
N SER A 94 -12.44 30.87 12.92
CA SER A 94 -13.26 31.33 14.05
C SER A 94 -13.61 30.22 15.04
N TYR A 95 -13.50 28.95 14.63
CA TYR A 95 -13.86 27.81 15.47
C TYR A 95 -12.83 27.51 16.57
N PRO A 96 -13.27 26.98 17.72
CA PRO A 96 -12.35 26.49 18.75
C PRO A 96 -11.55 25.30 18.21
N ILE A 97 -10.34 25.09 18.74
CA ILE A 97 -9.53 23.91 18.41
C ILE A 97 -10.30 22.65 18.85
N CYS A 98 -10.34 21.62 18.00
CA CYS A 98 -10.95 20.34 18.35
C CYS A 98 -10.27 19.75 19.58
N ASN A 99 -11.04 19.57 20.65
CA ASN A 99 -10.53 18.96 21.87
C ASN A 99 -10.57 17.43 21.72
N VAL A 100 -9.54 16.88 21.08
CA VAL A 100 -9.34 15.44 20.96
C VAL A 100 -8.78 14.91 22.28
N SER A 101 -9.60 14.98 23.34
CA SER A 101 -9.22 14.55 24.69
C SER A 101 -9.29 13.03 24.81
N PHE A 102 -8.26 12.37 24.30
CA PHE A 102 -7.89 11.02 24.74
C PHE A 102 -6.80 11.07 25.83
N SER A 103 -6.56 12.27 26.39
CA SER A 103 -5.51 12.58 27.34
C SER A 103 -5.72 11.89 28.68
N ASN A 104 -4.69 11.14 29.06
CA ASN A 104 -4.35 10.78 30.43
C ASN A 104 -4.42 12.03 31.34
N HIS A 105 -5.52 12.23 32.04
CA HIS A 105 -5.48 12.97 33.29
C HIS A 105 -5.28 11.93 34.40
N ASN A 106 -4.10 11.99 35.03
CA ASN A 106 -3.75 11.30 36.27
C ASN A 106 -3.91 9.78 36.25
N LEU A 107 -2.80 9.08 35.97
CA LEU A 107 -2.60 7.69 36.42
C LEU A 107 -2.37 7.65 37.95
N SER A 108 -3.23 8.32 38.70
CA SER A 108 -3.38 8.15 40.14
C SER A 108 -4.87 8.00 40.42
N SER A 109 -5.23 6.79 40.85
CA SER A 109 -6.54 6.37 41.36
C SER A 109 -7.66 6.10 40.33
N THR A 110 -8.13 4.85 40.41
CA THR A 110 -9.36 4.26 39.89
C THR A 110 -9.37 3.71 38.46
N ASN A 111 -9.82 2.45 38.37
CA ASN A 111 -9.97 1.61 37.20
C ASN A 111 -10.88 2.25 36.14
N HIS A 112 -10.36 3.15 35.31
CA HIS A 112 -11.04 3.49 34.07
C HIS A 112 -10.86 2.35 33.05
N ASN A 113 -12.01 1.74 32.73
CA ASN A 113 -12.18 0.56 31.90
C ASN A 113 -11.41 0.67 30.57
N LEU A 114 -10.32 -0.10 30.40
CA LEU A 114 -9.60 -0.22 29.12
C LEU A 114 -10.51 -0.57 27.94
N SER A 115 -11.73 -1.06 28.21
CA SER A 115 -12.76 -1.36 27.22
C SER A 115 -13.34 -0.15 26.50
N SER A 116 -13.31 1.08 27.05
CA SER A 116 -14.03 2.21 26.44
C SER A 116 -13.37 2.80 25.19
N TYR A 117 -12.05 2.61 25.02
CA TYR A 117 -11.29 3.12 23.86
C TYR A 117 -11.05 2.07 22.79
N ARG A 118 -11.40 0.80 23.07
CA ARG A 118 -11.21 -0.31 22.14
C ARG A 118 -12.23 -0.24 21.02
N VAL A 119 -11.74 -0.27 19.79
CA VAL A 119 -12.58 -0.29 18.60
C VAL A 119 -12.77 -1.73 18.17
N VAL A 120 -14.03 -2.15 18.04
CA VAL A 120 -14.37 -3.46 17.48
C VAL A 120 -14.23 -3.36 15.97
N VAL A 121 -13.24 -4.06 15.42
CA VAL A 121 -13.05 -4.13 13.96
C VAL A 121 -14.13 -5.00 13.34
N SER A 122 -14.98 -4.39 12.50
CA SER A 122 -15.96 -5.08 11.67
C SER A 122 -15.24 -5.98 10.67
N LYS A 123 -15.74 -7.21 10.53
CA LYS A 123 -15.24 -8.20 9.56
C LYS A 123 -16.24 -8.44 8.42
N THR A 124 -17.38 -7.77 8.46
CA THR A 124 -18.43 -7.91 7.45
C THR A 124 -18.03 -7.12 6.22
N ILE A 125 -18.14 -7.74 5.05
CA ILE A 125 -17.81 -7.10 3.78
C ILE A 125 -19.11 -6.60 3.18
N TYR A 126 -19.18 -5.29 2.99
CA TYR A 126 -20.29 -4.64 2.31
C TYR A 126 -19.87 -4.21 0.91
N PRO A 127 -20.81 -4.20 -0.05
CA PRO A 127 -20.64 -3.48 -1.31
C PRO A 127 -20.31 -2.00 -1.09
N PHE A 128 -19.60 -1.36 -2.03
CA PHE A 128 -19.16 0.03 -1.82
C PHE A 128 -20.31 1.03 -1.65
N ASP A 129 -21.44 0.84 -2.32
CA ASP A 129 -22.64 1.67 -2.19
C ASP A 129 -23.27 1.57 -0.79
N ILE A 130 -23.18 0.40 -0.15
CA ILE A 130 -23.62 0.23 1.25
C ILE A 130 -22.64 0.90 2.22
N ILE A 131 -21.33 0.79 1.97
CA ILE A 131 -20.31 1.52 2.77
C ILE A 131 -20.52 3.04 2.62
N GLU A 132 -20.87 3.50 1.41
CA GLU A 132 -21.24 4.88 1.16
C GLU A 132 -22.49 5.30 1.94
N GLN A 133 -23.50 4.44 2.09
CA GLN A 133 -24.65 4.72 2.95
C GLN A 133 -24.26 4.82 4.43
N HIS A 134 -23.33 3.98 4.91
CA HIS A 134 -22.88 4.02 6.30
C HIS A 134 -22.10 5.31 6.65
N HIS A 135 -21.25 5.79 5.73
CA HIS A 135 -20.25 6.83 6.04
C HIS A 135 -20.35 8.09 5.18
N GLY A 136 -21.13 8.07 4.11
CA GLY A 136 -21.08 9.08 3.05
C GLY A 136 -21.84 10.37 3.35
N GLU A 137 -22.80 10.39 4.26
CA GLU A 137 -23.69 11.55 4.47
C GLU A 137 -22.90 12.86 4.68
N ASP A 138 -21.86 12.82 5.51
CA ASP A 138 -21.03 13.96 5.91
C ASP A 138 -19.64 13.96 5.24
N LEU A 139 -19.32 12.99 4.39
CA LEU A 139 -18.09 12.99 3.58
C LEU A 139 -18.22 13.94 2.39
N TYR A 140 -17.17 14.69 2.09
CA TYR A 140 -17.02 15.35 0.80
C TYR A 140 -16.42 14.37 -0.24
N PRO A 141 -16.73 14.54 -1.53
CA PRO A 141 -16.13 13.74 -2.60
C PRO A 141 -14.60 13.69 -2.49
N GLY A 142 -14.02 12.53 -2.81
CA GLY A 142 -12.60 12.24 -2.58
C GLY A 142 -12.29 11.61 -1.22
N GLY A 143 -13.31 11.23 -0.45
CA GLY A 143 -13.12 10.69 0.90
C GLY A 143 -12.53 11.71 1.87
N HIS A 144 -12.90 12.98 1.69
CA HIS A 144 -12.46 14.09 2.52
C HIS A 144 -13.49 14.38 3.60
N TRP A 145 -13.04 14.51 4.84
CA TRP A 145 -13.89 14.89 5.96
C TRP A 145 -13.16 15.88 6.85
N PHE A 146 -13.91 16.82 7.43
CA PHE A 146 -13.43 17.71 8.48
C PHE A 146 -14.59 18.07 9.42
N PRO A 147 -14.32 18.32 10.70
CA PRO A 147 -15.34 18.70 11.67
C PRO A 147 -15.96 20.07 11.33
N LYS A 148 -17.27 20.19 11.51
CA LYS A 148 -18.03 21.43 11.22
C LYS A 148 -18.12 22.41 12.39
N THR A 149 -17.69 21.99 13.59
CA THR A 149 -17.90 22.72 14.86
C THR A 149 -16.59 23.09 15.56
N CYS A 150 -15.45 22.62 15.06
CA CYS A 150 -14.13 22.88 15.62
C CYS A 150 -13.09 22.90 14.48
N ARG A 151 -11.93 23.51 14.74
CA ARG A 151 -10.79 23.51 13.82
C ARG A 151 -9.73 22.50 14.26
N THR A 152 -9.20 21.75 13.32
CA THR A 152 -8.10 20.81 13.56
C THR A 152 -6.75 21.51 13.49
N GLU A 153 -5.75 20.95 14.16
CA GLU A 153 -4.37 21.46 14.14
C GLU A 153 -3.59 21.01 12.89
N GLN A 154 -4.04 19.93 12.26
CA GLN A 154 -3.34 19.30 11.13
C GLN A 154 -4.35 18.83 10.09
N ARG A 155 -3.97 18.98 8.82
CA ARG A 155 -4.63 18.39 7.65
C ARG A 155 -3.88 17.13 7.24
N LEU A 156 -4.61 16.03 7.11
CA LEU A 156 -4.05 14.69 6.94
C LEU A 156 -4.29 14.12 5.54
N ALA A 157 -3.22 13.69 4.88
CA ALA A 157 -3.30 12.81 3.72
C ALA A 157 -3.03 11.38 4.15
N ILE A 158 -4.02 10.50 4.01
CA ILE A 158 -3.88 9.06 4.27
C ILE A 158 -3.64 8.37 2.93
N ILE A 159 -2.43 7.87 2.72
CA ILE A 159 -1.97 7.33 1.45
C ILE A 159 -1.87 5.81 1.55
N ILE A 160 -2.62 5.13 0.69
CA ILE A 160 -2.76 3.68 0.67
C ILE A 160 -2.23 3.15 -0.65
N CYS A 161 -1.20 2.31 -0.58
CA CYS A 161 -0.69 1.61 -1.77
C CYS A 161 -1.61 0.43 -2.10
N TYR A 162 -2.00 0.32 -3.37
CA TYR A 162 -3.08 -0.58 -3.77
C TYR A 162 -2.79 -1.30 -5.09
N ARG A 163 -3.19 -2.58 -5.17
CA ARG A 163 -3.38 -3.34 -6.41
C ARG A 163 -4.15 -4.62 -6.10
N ASN A 164 -5.30 -4.83 -6.74
CA ASN A 164 -6.09 -6.07 -6.66
C ASN A 164 -6.40 -6.52 -5.22
N ARG A 165 -6.87 -5.59 -4.38
CA ARG A 165 -7.14 -5.79 -2.94
C ARG A 165 -8.53 -5.25 -2.55
N GLU A 166 -9.52 -5.41 -3.41
CA GLU A 166 -10.83 -4.75 -3.25
C GLU A 166 -11.54 -5.15 -1.94
N LEU A 167 -11.54 -6.44 -1.60
CA LEU A 167 -12.14 -6.91 -0.35
C LEU A 167 -11.45 -6.33 0.89
N HIS A 168 -10.12 -6.13 0.83
CA HIS A 168 -9.39 -5.40 1.87
C HIS A 168 -9.81 -3.94 1.91
N LEU A 169 -9.93 -3.28 0.76
CA LEU A 169 -10.30 -1.87 0.70
C LEU A 169 -11.72 -1.63 1.22
N LYS A 170 -12.67 -2.53 0.94
CA LYS A 170 -14.03 -2.49 1.50
C LYS A 170 -14.01 -2.55 3.03
N LEU A 171 -13.35 -3.55 3.60
CA LEU A 171 -13.18 -3.64 5.05
C LEU A 171 -12.42 -2.44 5.62
N TYR A 172 -11.42 -1.94 4.90
CA TYR A 172 -10.64 -0.79 5.32
C TYR A 172 -11.51 0.45 5.45
N LEU A 173 -12.24 0.83 4.39
CA LEU A 173 -13.06 2.04 4.35
C LEU A 173 -14.19 2.00 5.36
N ASP A 174 -14.88 0.87 5.50
CA ASP A 174 -16.00 0.71 6.44
C ASP A 174 -15.56 0.87 7.91
N ASN A 175 -14.32 0.50 8.23
CA ASN A 175 -13.79 0.66 9.59
C ASN A 175 -13.10 2.02 9.80
N ILE A 176 -12.29 2.47 8.84
CA ILE A 176 -11.39 3.60 9.05
C ILE A 176 -12.14 4.94 9.09
N HIS A 177 -13.23 5.11 8.33
CA HIS A 177 -13.99 6.36 8.34
C HIS A 177 -14.57 6.63 9.73
N SER A 178 -15.25 5.64 10.32
CA SER A 178 -15.72 5.71 11.71
C SER A 178 -14.59 6.02 12.69
N PHE A 179 -13.43 5.38 12.52
CA PHE A 179 -12.28 5.57 13.40
C PHE A 179 -11.73 7.01 13.34
N LEU A 180 -11.54 7.56 12.15
CA LEU A 180 -10.95 8.88 11.95
C LEU A 180 -11.91 10.02 12.32
N LYS A 181 -13.21 9.87 12.01
CA LYS A 181 -14.24 10.86 12.40
C LYS A 181 -14.36 11.00 13.91
N GLN A 182 -14.26 9.88 14.65
CA GLN A 182 -14.22 9.90 16.13
C GLN A 182 -13.01 10.65 16.69
N GLN A 183 -11.93 10.77 15.92
CA GLN A 183 -10.75 11.55 16.29
C GLN A 183 -10.85 13.03 15.87
N GLN A 184 -11.96 13.46 15.25
CA GLN A 184 -12.21 14.83 14.80
C GLN A 184 -11.07 15.40 13.92
N LEU A 185 -10.60 14.62 12.94
CA LEU A 185 -9.48 14.97 12.06
C LEU A 185 -9.95 15.63 10.74
N ASP A 186 -9.17 16.52 10.16
CA ASP A 186 -9.33 16.95 8.75
C ASP A 186 -8.48 15.98 7.92
N TYR A 187 -9.12 15.01 7.25
CA TYR A 187 -8.42 13.93 6.55
C TYR A 187 -8.98 13.65 5.17
N THR A 188 -8.10 13.21 4.27
CA THR A 188 -8.45 12.70 2.93
C THR A 188 -7.80 11.36 2.69
N ILE A 189 -8.56 10.40 2.13
CA ILE A 189 -8.07 9.06 1.81
C ILE A 189 -7.69 8.96 0.32
N PHE A 190 -6.43 8.63 0.07
CA PHE A 190 -5.86 8.42 -1.25
C PHE A 190 -5.52 6.94 -1.46
N VAL A 191 -6.18 6.31 -2.42
CA VAL A 191 -5.89 4.94 -2.85
C VAL A 191 -5.05 5.02 -4.14
N VAL A 192 -3.76 4.73 -4.02
CA VAL A 192 -2.80 4.79 -5.13
C VAL A 192 -2.65 3.41 -5.75
N ASN A 193 -3.31 3.21 -6.88
CA ASN A 193 -3.33 1.96 -7.61
C ASN A 193 -2.16 1.84 -8.58
N GLN A 194 -1.40 0.75 -8.45
CA GLN A 194 -0.40 0.39 -9.45
C GLN A 194 -1.05 -0.41 -10.58
N HIS A 195 -1.23 0.23 -11.73
CA HIS A 195 -1.64 -0.42 -12.97
C HIS A 195 -0.52 -1.33 -13.51
N GLY A 196 -0.91 -2.39 -14.22
CA GLY A 196 0.01 -3.30 -14.88
C GLY A 196 0.48 -4.49 -14.02
N GLN A 197 1.35 -5.31 -14.62
CA GLN A 197 1.78 -6.61 -14.10
C GLN A 197 3.21 -6.59 -13.53
N GLN A 198 3.84 -5.41 -13.47
CA GLN A 198 5.17 -5.22 -12.89
C GLN A 198 5.20 -5.65 -11.42
N SER A 199 6.40 -5.83 -10.88
CA SER A 199 6.53 -6.06 -9.43
C SER A 199 5.92 -4.89 -8.67
N PHE A 200 5.20 -5.18 -7.57
CA PHE A 200 4.58 -4.13 -6.77
C PHE A 200 5.67 -3.29 -6.11
N ASN A 201 5.55 -1.96 -6.18
CA ASN A 201 6.50 -1.03 -5.58
C ASN A 201 5.78 -0.11 -4.60
N ARG A 202 5.63 -0.62 -3.37
CA ARG A 202 4.92 0.04 -2.28
C ARG A 202 5.50 1.42 -1.97
N ALA A 203 6.82 1.53 -1.92
CA ALA A 203 7.52 2.77 -1.57
C ALA A 203 7.36 3.87 -2.64
N ALA A 204 7.47 3.51 -3.93
CA ALA A 204 7.22 4.48 -5.01
C ALA A 204 5.76 4.97 -5.02
N LEU A 205 4.79 4.09 -4.76
CA LEU A 205 3.37 4.48 -4.68
C LEU A 205 3.09 5.45 -3.53
N PHE A 206 3.78 5.34 -2.39
CA PHE A 206 3.69 6.34 -1.32
C PHE A 206 4.17 7.72 -1.77
N ASN A 207 5.27 7.78 -2.53
CA ASN A 207 5.75 9.05 -3.09
C ASN A 207 4.75 9.62 -4.11
N VAL A 208 4.18 8.79 -4.99
CA VAL A 208 3.13 9.21 -5.93
C VAL A 208 1.93 9.79 -5.17
N GLY A 209 1.44 9.10 -4.15
CA GLY A 209 0.32 9.57 -3.34
C GLY A 209 0.61 10.90 -2.66
N PHE A 210 1.83 11.09 -2.14
CA PHE A 210 2.25 12.38 -1.59
C PHE A 210 2.24 13.49 -2.65
N LEU A 211 2.84 13.23 -3.82
CA LEU A 211 2.94 14.19 -4.91
C LEU A 211 1.57 14.61 -5.44
N GLU A 212 0.63 13.67 -5.59
CA GLU A 212 -0.73 13.96 -6.05
C GLU A 212 -1.59 14.61 -4.96
N ALA A 213 -1.47 14.18 -3.71
CA ALA A 213 -2.20 14.78 -2.60
C ALA A 213 -1.86 16.27 -2.45
N MET A 214 -0.58 16.64 -2.57
CA MET A 214 -0.11 18.02 -2.46
C MET A 214 -0.65 18.97 -3.54
N LYS A 215 -1.18 18.44 -4.65
CA LYS A 215 -1.87 19.25 -5.67
C LYS A 215 -3.29 19.64 -5.26
N LEU A 216 -3.91 18.89 -4.33
CA LEU A 216 -5.31 19.10 -3.94
C LEU A 216 -5.44 20.08 -2.79
N TYR A 217 -4.68 19.84 -1.74
CA TYR A 217 -4.82 20.51 -0.45
C TYR A 217 -3.45 20.57 0.23
N SER A 218 -3.23 21.63 1.01
CA SER A 218 -1.96 21.82 1.71
C SER A 218 -1.91 20.93 2.95
N TYR A 219 -1.63 19.65 2.78
CA TYR A 219 -1.56 18.72 3.91
C TYR A 219 -0.33 18.98 4.79
N ASP A 220 -0.51 18.87 6.11
CA ASP A 220 0.54 19.08 7.10
C ASP A 220 1.13 17.72 7.55
N CYS A 221 0.33 16.66 7.49
CA CYS A 221 0.64 15.33 7.98
C CYS A 221 0.29 14.25 6.95
N PHE A 222 1.20 13.29 6.76
CA PHE A 222 1.08 12.19 5.81
C PHE A 222 1.10 10.88 6.56
N ILE A 223 0.02 10.10 6.42
CA ILE A 223 -0.09 8.76 6.98
C ILE A 223 0.04 7.75 5.85
N PHE A 224 1.13 6.98 5.85
CA PHE A 224 1.38 5.93 4.87
C PHE A 224 0.87 4.61 5.43
N HIS A 225 -0.07 3.98 4.73
CA HIS A 225 -0.92 2.96 5.31
C HIS A 225 -1.02 1.71 4.42
N ASP A 226 -0.77 0.54 5.00
CA ASP A 226 -1.11 -0.73 4.36
C ASP A 226 -2.63 -0.97 4.43
N VAL A 227 -3.26 -1.29 3.30
CA VAL A 227 -4.73 -1.48 3.21
C VAL A 227 -5.26 -2.60 4.10
N ASP A 228 -4.40 -3.51 4.56
CA ASP A 228 -4.78 -4.67 5.35
C ASP A 228 -4.56 -4.52 6.86
N LEU A 229 -4.26 -3.32 7.34
CA LEU A 229 -4.13 -3.01 8.76
C LEU A 229 -5.29 -2.12 9.23
N LEU A 230 -5.86 -2.44 10.39
CA LEU A 230 -6.96 -1.67 11.02
C LEU A 230 -6.62 -1.38 12.48
N PRO A 231 -6.66 -0.10 12.93
CA PRO A 231 -6.35 0.24 14.31
C PRO A 231 -7.44 -0.27 15.28
N GLU A 232 -7.03 -0.67 16.50
CA GLU A 232 -7.94 -1.25 17.52
C GLU A 232 -8.17 -0.33 18.74
N ASP A 233 -7.59 0.88 18.76
CA ASP A 233 -7.65 1.79 19.93
C ASP A 233 -7.70 3.26 19.51
N LEU A 234 -8.73 4.00 19.93
CA LEU A 234 -8.92 5.42 19.57
C LEU A 234 -7.80 6.32 20.09
N ARG A 235 -7.07 5.90 21.13
CA ARG A 235 -5.92 6.66 21.67
C ARG A 235 -4.71 6.62 20.73
N ASN A 236 -4.71 5.73 19.74
CA ASN A 236 -3.75 5.76 18.64
C ASN A 236 -4.17 6.86 17.64
N VAL A 237 -4.01 8.12 18.07
CA VAL A 237 -4.45 9.28 17.29
C VAL A 237 -3.62 9.38 16.01
N TYR A 238 -4.31 9.41 14.87
CA TYR A 238 -3.73 9.65 13.56
C TYR A 238 -3.37 11.13 13.49
N LYS A 239 -2.11 11.42 13.85
CA LYS A 239 -1.51 12.73 13.76
C LYS A 239 0.01 12.63 13.69
N CYS A 240 0.62 13.66 13.14
CA CYS A 240 2.07 13.78 13.09
C CYS A 240 2.58 14.50 14.35
N GLY A 241 3.75 14.10 14.82
CA GLY A 241 4.48 14.81 15.89
C GLY A 241 5.76 15.44 15.35
N GLU A 242 6.63 15.88 16.26
CA GLU A 242 7.94 16.48 15.92
C GLU A 242 8.91 15.50 15.21
N LYS A 243 8.63 14.20 15.34
CA LYS A 243 9.44 13.11 14.82
C LYS A 243 8.54 12.13 14.06
N PRO A 244 9.05 11.45 13.01
CA PRO A 244 8.33 10.38 12.34
C PRO A 244 7.82 9.33 13.33
N ARG A 245 6.61 8.84 13.11
CA ARG A 245 5.93 7.91 14.02
C ARG A 245 5.68 6.58 13.34
N HIS A 246 6.02 5.49 14.02
CA HIS A 246 5.55 4.16 13.67
C HIS A 246 4.25 3.90 14.42
N MET A 247 3.15 3.75 13.69
CA MET A 247 1.82 3.62 14.27
C MET A 247 1.46 2.16 14.54
N SER A 248 1.79 1.24 13.62
CA SER A 248 1.45 -0.19 13.72
C SER A 248 2.47 -1.02 14.51
N VAL A 249 2.68 -0.67 15.78
CA VAL A 249 3.68 -1.31 16.66
C VAL A 249 3.30 -2.75 17.02
N ALA A 250 2.03 -2.97 17.33
CA ALA A 250 1.50 -4.26 17.78
C ALA A 250 0.44 -4.78 16.82
N VAL A 251 0.86 -5.57 15.83
CA VAL A 251 -0.06 -6.21 14.88
C VAL A 251 -0.44 -7.61 15.38
N ASP A 252 -1.73 -7.97 15.29
CA ASP A 252 -2.25 -9.26 15.76
C ASP A 252 -1.54 -10.48 15.16
N LYS A 253 -1.15 -10.40 13.88
CA LYS A 253 -0.37 -11.42 13.17
C LYS A 253 0.95 -11.76 13.88
N PHE A 254 1.52 -10.80 14.59
CA PHE A 254 2.78 -10.96 15.33
C PHE A 254 2.54 -11.05 16.84
N ASN A 255 1.36 -11.54 17.25
CA ASN A 255 0.94 -11.66 18.65
C ASN A 255 1.05 -10.33 19.41
N TYR A 256 0.75 -9.22 18.73
CA TYR A 256 0.87 -7.86 19.28
C TYR A 256 2.27 -7.55 19.82
N ARG A 257 3.32 -8.06 19.17
CA ARG A 257 4.72 -7.76 19.49
C ARG A 257 5.41 -7.04 18.33
N LEU A 258 6.27 -6.10 18.69
CA LEU A 258 7.19 -5.48 17.73
C LEU A 258 8.26 -6.51 17.33
N LEU A 259 8.36 -6.82 16.04
CA LEU A 259 9.27 -7.87 15.54
C LEU A 259 10.75 -7.54 15.78
N TYR A 260 11.13 -6.29 15.56
CA TYR A 260 12.49 -5.79 15.78
C TYR A 260 12.47 -4.26 15.95
N SER A 261 13.48 -3.73 16.63
CA SER A 261 13.50 -2.32 17.06
C SER A 261 13.50 -1.31 15.91
N SER A 262 14.10 -1.67 14.77
CA SER A 262 14.16 -0.84 13.56
C SER A 262 12.94 -0.97 12.64
N LEU A 263 11.94 -1.80 12.98
CA LEU A 263 10.76 -1.97 12.13
C LEU A 263 10.02 -0.63 11.95
N PHE A 264 9.81 -0.25 10.70
CA PHE A 264 9.15 0.99 10.31
C PHE A 264 8.22 0.79 9.10
N GLY A 265 7.59 -0.38 9.04
CA GLY A 265 6.60 -0.78 8.04
C GLY A 265 5.16 -0.70 8.56
N GLY A 266 4.19 -1.19 7.77
CA GLY A 266 2.77 -1.17 8.14
C GLY A 266 2.15 0.22 8.00
N VAL A 267 2.04 0.95 9.11
CA VAL A 267 1.47 2.29 9.19
C VAL A 267 2.46 3.26 9.82
N THR A 268 2.77 4.34 9.10
CA THR A 268 3.70 5.39 9.57
C THR A 268 3.15 6.78 9.34
N ALA A 269 3.61 7.74 10.14
CA ALA A 269 3.22 9.14 10.02
C ALA A 269 4.45 10.06 9.88
N PHE A 270 4.37 11.00 8.94
CA PHE A 270 5.39 12.00 8.68
C PHE A 270 4.81 13.40 8.56
N SER A 271 5.43 14.38 9.22
CA SER A 271 5.18 15.78 8.89
C SER A 271 5.63 16.07 7.46
N LEU A 272 5.10 17.13 6.84
CA LEU A 272 5.59 17.61 5.53
C LEU A 272 7.11 17.80 5.51
N SER A 273 7.66 18.45 6.54
CA SER A 273 9.09 18.70 6.68
C SER A 273 9.91 17.41 6.80
N ASP A 274 9.46 16.42 7.58
CA ASP A 274 10.18 15.16 7.72
C ASP A 274 10.16 14.34 6.43
N PHE A 275 9.00 14.26 5.77
CA PHE A 275 8.87 13.47 4.55
C PHE A 275 9.72 14.05 3.42
N THR A 276 9.62 15.36 3.20
CA THR A 276 10.43 16.06 2.20
C THR A 276 11.92 16.06 2.55
N GLY A 277 12.28 16.28 3.82
CA GLY A 277 13.67 16.21 4.28
C GLY A 277 14.29 14.82 4.11
N ALA A 278 13.49 13.74 4.21
CA ALA A 278 13.95 12.39 3.91
C ALA A 278 14.15 12.14 2.41
N ASN A 279 13.64 13.02 1.54
CA ASN A 279 13.39 12.77 0.11
C ASN A 279 12.39 11.61 -0.09
N GLY A 280 11.41 11.49 0.81
CA GLY A 280 10.42 10.41 0.84
C GLY A 280 10.99 8.99 0.82
N TYR A 281 10.14 8.05 0.41
CA TYR A 281 10.44 6.62 0.37
C TYR A 281 11.38 6.25 -0.81
N PRO A 282 12.19 5.18 -0.67
CA PRO A 282 13.09 4.71 -1.72
C PRO A 282 12.33 4.04 -2.89
N THR A 283 12.56 4.45 -4.13
CA THR A 283 11.80 3.92 -5.29
C THR A 283 12.40 2.64 -5.88
N VAL A 284 13.53 2.19 -5.35
CA VAL A 284 14.33 1.07 -5.89
C VAL A 284 13.89 -0.33 -5.45
N TYR A 285 12.88 -0.43 -4.59
CA TYR A 285 12.43 -1.70 -4.03
C TYR A 285 11.25 -2.30 -4.83
N TRP A 286 11.59 -3.08 -5.86
CA TRP A 286 10.62 -3.83 -6.67
C TRP A 286 10.34 -5.22 -6.10
N GLY A 287 9.17 -5.39 -5.48
CA GLY A 287 8.80 -6.62 -4.75
C GLY A 287 8.83 -6.44 -3.23
N TRP A 288 8.69 -7.54 -2.50
CA TRP A 288 8.51 -7.48 -1.04
C TRP A 288 9.83 -7.30 -0.27
N GLY A 289 9.86 -6.25 0.56
CA GLY A 289 10.75 -6.07 1.71
C GLY A 289 11.99 -5.20 1.46
N GLY A 290 12.40 -4.51 2.53
CA GLY A 290 13.62 -3.70 2.62
C GLY A 290 13.37 -2.21 2.43
N GLU A 291 12.23 -1.81 1.90
CA GLU A 291 11.89 -0.40 1.67
C GLU A 291 11.55 0.35 2.96
N ASP A 292 10.94 -0.36 3.92
CA ASP A 292 10.63 0.12 5.26
C ASP A 292 11.88 0.23 6.15
N ASP A 293 12.78 -0.75 6.05
CA ASP A 293 14.10 -0.72 6.67
C ASP A 293 14.95 0.44 6.12
N ASP A 294 14.94 0.67 4.81
CA ASP A 294 15.64 1.81 4.19
C ASP A 294 15.03 3.14 4.67
N MET A 295 13.70 3.23 4.77
CA MET A 295 13.05 4.42 5.32
C MET A 295 13.44 4.67 6.79
N TYR A 296 13.55 3.62 7.62
CA TYR A 296 14.11 3.74 8.97
C TYR A 296 15.54 4.32 8.94
N LEU A 297 16.38 3.89 7.99
CA LEU A 297 17.73 4.41 7.81
C LEU A 297 17.73 5.86 7.32
N ARG A 298 16.80 6.27 6.44
CA ARG A 298 16.64 7.67 6.03
C ARG A 298 16.31 8.56 7.23
N VAL A 299 15.35 8.15 8.06
CA VAL A 299 15.00 8.90 9.28
C VAL A 299 16.19 9.02 10.23
N THR A 300 16.87 7.92 10.52
CA THR A 300 17.96 7.93 11.51
C THR A 300 19.26 8.54 10.99
N ARG A 301 19.62 8.31 9.71
CA ARG A 301 20.91 8.73 9.15
C ARG A 301 20.85 10.05 8.41
N LYS A 302 19.78 10.33 7.67
CA LYS A 302 19.63 11.57 6.89
C LYS A 302 19.00 12.68 7.74
N LEU A 303 17.84 12.40 8.35
CA LEU A 303 17.17 13.40 9.20
C LEU A 303 17.81 13.54 10.59
N LYS A 304 18.64 12.58 11.02
CA LYS A 304 19.19 12.50 12.38
C LYS A 304 18.10 12.49 13.46
N LYS A 305 16.95 11.89 13.15
CA LYS A 305 15.80 11.77 14.07
C LYS A 305 15.62 10.34 14.56
N THR A 306 15.04 10.21 15.75
CA THR A 306 14.52 8.94 16.26
C THR A 306 13.08 8.74 15.83
N ILE A 307 12.61 7.50 15.79
CA ILE A 307 11.18 7.20 15.57
C ILE A 307 10.42 7.22 16.89
N THR A 308 9.21 7.77 16.86
CA THR A 308 8.27 7.72 17.99
C THR A 308 7.25 6.60 17.80
N ARG A 309 6.76 6.06 18.91
CA ARG A 309 5.77 4.98 18.97
C ARG A 309 4.83 5.25 20.14
N TYR A 310 3.54 4.96 19.96
CA TYR A 310 2.66 4.84 21.12
C TYR A 310 2.98 3.55 21.89
N PRO A 311 2.61 3.47 23.18
CA PRO A 311 2.66 2.23 23.95
C PRO A 311 1.96 1.08 23.22
N ILE A 312 2.42 -0.15 23.46
CA ILE A 312 2.00 -1.34 22.72
C ILE A 312 0.51 -1.68 22.94
N GLU A 313 -0.06 -1.21 24.04
CA GLU A 313 -1.47 -1.34 24.40
C GLU A 313 -2.37 -0.44 23.54
N ILE A 314 -1.83 0.68 23.07
CA ILE A 314 -2.51 1.70 22.25
C ILE A 314 -2.25 1.43 20.76
N ALA A 315 -1.00 1.17 20.37
CA ALA A 315 -0.58 0.96 18.98
C ALA A 315 -0.96 -0.41 18.39
N ARG A 316 -2.17 -0.89 18.72
CA ARG A 316 -2.66 -2.20 18.31
C ARG A 316 -3.37 -2.14 16.98
N TYR A 317 -3.07 -3.11 16.12
CA TYR A 317 -3.66 -3.26 14.81
C TYR A 317 -4.11 -4.68 14.55
N LYS A 318 -5.27 -4.79 13.91
CA LYS A 318 -5.78 -6.01 13.32
C LYS A 318 -5.30 -6.11 11.87
N MET A 319 -4.67 -7.23 11.51
CA MET A 319 -4.40 -7.56 10.11
C MET A 319 -5.57 -8.33 9.49
N ILE A 320 -6.03 -7.86 8.32
CA ILE A 320 -7.06 -8.52 7.51
C ILE A 320 -6.43 -9.72 6.77
N ARG A 321 -6.69 -10.93 7.28
CA ARG A 321 -6.08 -12.19 6.78
C ARG A 321 -7.05 -13.11 6.03
N THR A 322 -8.34 -12.76 5.99
CA THR A 322 -9.43 -13.66 5.56
C THR A 322 -9.35 -14.12 4.10
N PHE A 323 -8.67 -13.37 3.23
CA PHE A 323 -8.73 -13.57 1.78
C PHE A 323 -7.57 -14.37 1.17
N ASN A 324 -6.77 -15.08 1.99
CA ASN A 324 -5.68 -15.97 1.53
C ASN A 324 -4.77 -15.38 0.42
N HIS A 325 -4.43 -14.09 0.51
CA HIS A 325 -3.52 -13.50 -0.47
C HIS A 325 -2.09 -13.96 -0.23
N THR A 326 -1.47 -14.50 -1.28
CA THR A 326 -0.05 -14.80 -1.29
C THR A 326 0.74 -13.49 -1.16
N SER A 327 1.72 -13.47 -0.25
CA SER A 327 2.66 -12.35 -0.18
C SER A 327 3.39 -12.20 -1.53
N GLY A 328 3.68 -10.97 -1.93
CA GLY A 328 4.44 -10.72 -3.16
C GLY A 328 5.80 -11.40 -3.12
N LYS A 329 6.37 -11.69 -4.29
CA LYS A 329 7.74 -12.23 -4.38
C LYS A 329 8.70 -11.26 -3.68
N ALA A 330 9.57 -11.80 -2.82
CA ALA A 330 10.61 -11.02 -2.17
C ALA A 330 11.51 -10.38 -3.22
N ASN A 331 11.87 -9.12 -3.01
CA ASN A 331 12.90 -8.48 -3.82
C ASN A 331 14.24 -9.20 -3.55
N PRO A 332 14.86 -9.86 -4.54
CA PRO A 332 16.09 -10.63 -4.32
C PRO A 332 17.27 -9.73 -3.95
N ASP A 333 17.25 -8.47 -4.37
CA ASP A 333 18.35 -7.51 -4.23
C ASP A 333 18.21 -6.59 -3.00
N ARG A 334 17.13 -6.74 -2.23
CA ARG A 334 16.79 -5.85 -1.10
C ARG A 334 17.92 -5.64 -0.10
N HIS A 335 18.68 -6.70 0.21
CA HIS A 335 19.79 -6.61 1.15
C HIS A 335 21.00 -5.91 0.52
N THR A 336 21.26 -6.17 -0.76
CA THR A 336 22.34 -5.48 -1.49
C THR A 336 22.07 -3.98 -1.56
N ILE A 337 20.83 -3.59 -1.86
CA ILE A 337 20.40 -2.19 -1.87
C ILE A 337 20.52 -1.59 -0.47
N LEU A 338 19.89 -2.20 0.55
CA LEU A 338 19.83 -1.67 1.92
C LEU A 338 21.22 -1.44 2.53
N TYR A 339 22.17 -2.35 2.28
CA TYR A 339 23.52 -2.27 2.83
C TYR A 339 24.51 -1.49 1.98
N SER A 340 24.13 -1.05 0.78
CA SER A 340 25.01 -0.28 -0.11
C SER A 340 25.34 1.11 0.43
N LYS A 341 24.50 1.66 1.31
CA LYS A 341 24.58 3.05 1.80
C LYS A 341 24.65 4.06 0.64
N TYR A 342 23.88 3.82 -0.41
CA TYR A 342 23.74 4.75 -1.52
C TYR A 342 23.29 6.14 -1.04
N ASP A 343 23.55 7.17 -1.83
CA ASP A 343 23.14 8.52 -1.51
C ASP A 343 21.63 8.70 -1.69
N TYR A 344 20.92 8.93 -0.58
CA TYR A 344 19.48 9.19 -0.55
C TYR A 344 19.04 10.45 -1.32
N SER A 345 19.96 11.30 -1.77
CA SER A 345 19.65 12.41 -2.67
C SER A 345 19.31 11.93 -4.10
N GLN A 346 19.79 10.73 -4.47
CA GLN A 346 19.66 10.19 -5.82
C GLN A 346 18.47 9.23 -6.01
N ASP A 347 17.70 8.97 -4.95
CA ASP A 347 16.50 8.15 -5.00
C ASP A 347 15.47 8.62 -3.98
N GLY A 348 14.26 8.93 -4.44
CA GLY A 348 13.19 9.41 -3.59
C GLY A 348 12.10 10.13 -4.37
N ILE A 349 11.41 11.08 -3.72
CA ILE A 349 10.36 11.90 -4.34
C ILE A 349 10.90 12.63 -5.57
N ASN A 350 12.11 13.20 -5.47
CA ASN A 350 12.74 13.94 -6.57
C ASN A 350 13.03 13.11 -7.82
N THR A 351 13.08 11.78 -7.71
CA THR A 351 13.30 10.84 -8.82
C THR A 351 12.09 9.95 -9.09
N THR A 352 10.97 10.17 -8.40
CA THR A 352 9.77 9.33 -8.56
C THR A 352 9.15 9.62 -9.92
N ASN A 353 9.30 8.67 -10.84
CA ASN A 353 8.74 8.74 -12.20
C ASN A 353 7.53 7.80 -12.33
N TYR A 354 6.46 8.27 -12.95
CA TYR A 354 5.20 7.53 -13.12
C TYR A 354 4.35 8.11 -14.23
N ASP A 355 3.55 7.26 -14.86
CA ASP A 355 2.51 7.69 -15.80
C ASP A 355 1.17 7.71 -15.08
N LEU A 356 0.57 8.90 -14.96
CA LEU A 356 -0.76 9.08 -14.38
C LEU A 356 -1.83 8.81 -15.44
N HIS A 357 -2.67 7.79 -15.23
CA HIS A 357 -3.79 7.49 -16.14
C HIS A 357 -5.01 8.36 -15.85
N HIS A 358 -5.46 8.33 -14.59
CA HIS A 358 -6.63 9.09 -14.15
C HIS A 358 -6.66 9.24 -12.64
N VAL A 359 -7.38 10.29 -12.20
CA VAL A 359 -7.77 10.51 -10.82
C VAL A 359 -9.29 10.55 -10.74
N VAL A 360 -9.86 9.75 -9.85
CA VAL A 360 -11.31 9.67 -9.65
C VAL A 360 -11.66 10.00 -8.21
N PHE A 361 -12.58 10.96 -8.03
CA PHE A 361 -13.10 11.35 -6.72
C PHE A 361 -14.38 10.57 -6.42
N TYR A 362 -14.22 9.37 -5.86
CA TYR A 362 -15.33 8.64 -5.28
C TYR A 362 -15.74 9.28 -3.96
N LYS A 363 -16.96 9.01 -3.50
CA LYS A 363 -17.44 9.54 -2.21
C LYS A 363 -16.54 9.15 -1.03
N LEU A 364 -16.07 7.91 -1.00
CA LEU A 364 -15.30 7.34 0.12
C LEU A 364 -13.79 7.59 0.04
N PHE A 365 -13.23 7.86 -1.14
CA PHE A 365 -11.79 8.05 -1.34
C PHE A 365 -11.46 8.65 -2.71
N THR A 366 -10.25 9.18 -2.85
CA THR A 366 -9.66 9.52 -4.15
C THR A 366 -8.86 8.34 -4.68
N PHE A 367 -9.21 7.86 -5.87
CA PHE A 367 -8.48 6.81 -6.58
C PHE A 367 -7.49 7.42 -7.56
N ILE A 368 -6.22 7.06 -7.44
CA ILE A 368 -5.13 7.53 -8.30
C ILE A 368 -4.56 6.32 -9.01
N ASN A 369 -4.77 6.22 -10.32
CA ASN A 369 -4.31 5.09 -11.11
C ASN A 369 -3.05 5.44 -11.89
N VAL A 370 -1.94 4.74 -11.61
CA VAL A 370 -0.64 5.02 -12.21
C VAL A 370 0.07 3.77 -12.74
N THR A 371 0.86 3.91 -13.80
CA THR A 371 1.89 2.93 -14.14
C THR A 371 3.22 3.41 -13.56
N LEU A 372 3.99 2.48 -12.98
CA LEU A 372 5.36 2.74 -12.58
C LEU A 372 6.34 2.05 -13.56
N PRO A 373 7.33 2.76 -14.12
CA PRO A 373 8.35 2.16 -14.97
C PRO A 373 9.28 1.29 -14.12
N GLN A 374 9.20 -0.04 -14.28
CA GLN A 374 10.04 -0.96 -13.51
C GLN A 374 11.50 -0.84 -13.90
N GLU A 375 12.35 -0.50 -12.93
CA GLU A 375 13.80 -0.43 -13.08
C GLU A 375 14.44 -1.78 -12.75
N SER A 376 15.39 -2.24 -13.58
CA SER A 376 16.17 -3.44 -13.29
C SER A 376 17.19 -3.16 -12.18
N PHE A 377 17.56 -4.19 -11.42
CA PHE A 377 18.61 -4.04 -10.41
C PHE A 377 19.93 -3.52 -10.99
N GLU A 378 20.28 -3.90 -12.22
CA GLU A 378 21.51 -3.43 -12.88
C GLU A 378 21.46 -1.93 -13.17
N HIS A 379 20.32 -1.40 -13.64
CA HIS A 379 20.15 0.04 -13.82
C HIS A 379 20.20 0.77 -12.47
N ILE A 380 19.51 0.26 -11.44
CA ILE A 380 19.57 0.79 -10.07
C ILE A 380 21.03 0.85 -9.59
N ARG A 381 21.77 -0.24 -9.79
CA ARG A 381 23.15 -0.39 -9.33
C ARG A 381 24.07 0.64 -9.98
N LEU A 382 23.95 0.83 -11.29
CA LEU A 382 24.74 1.80 -12.04
C LEU A 382 24.39 3.23 -11.62
N ARG A 383 23.10 3.55 -11.57
CA ARG A 383 22.60 4.89 -11.20
C ARG A 383 23.01 5.28 -9.79
N LEU A 384 22.90 4.37 -8.83
CA LEU A 384 23.21 4.61 -7.42
C LEU A 384 24.65 4.27 -7.02
N ASN A 385 25.51 3.93 -7.99
CA ASN A 385 26.90 3.53 -7.77
C ASN A 385 27.08 2.42 -6.70
N ILE A 386 26.19 1.43 -6.71
CA ILE A 386 26.20 0.33 -5.75
C ILE A 386 27.30 -0.66 -6.11
N LYS A 387 28.25 -0.86 -5.19
CA LYS A 387 29.33 -1.84 -5.34
C LYS A 387 28.85 -3.24 -4.97
N LEU A 388 29.04 -4.20 -5.87
CA LEU A 388 28.81 -5.61 -5.56
C LEU A 388 29.95 -6.14 -4.69
N LYS A 389 29.61 -6.93 -3.67
CA LYS A 389 30.64 -7.67 -2.93
C LYS A 389 31.28 -8.69 -3.88
N PRO A 390 32.61 -8.82 -3.89
CA PRO A 390 33.25 -9.88 -4.66
C PRO A 390 32.72 -11.24 -4.18
N PRO A 391 32.53 -12.23 -5.09
CA PRO A 391 32.09 -13.55 -4.69
C PRO A 391 33.03 -14.10 -3.62
N LYS A 392 32.48 -14.58 -2.51
CA LYS A 392 33.28 -15.23 -1.46
C LYS A 392 34.02 -16.40 -2.12
N LYS A 393 35.36 -16.35 -2.17
CA LYS A 393 36.18 -17.50 -2.55
C LYS A 393 35.72 -18.68 -1.69
N LYS A 394 35.26 -19.78 -2.33
CA LYS A 394 35.00 -21.04 -1.62
C LYS A 394 36.33 -21.47 -1.00
N VAL A 395 36.48 -21.28 0.30
CA VAL A 395 37.60 -21.87 1.04
C VAL A 395 37.31 -23.36 1.08
N ASN A 396 37.95 -24.12 0.20
CA ASN A 396 37.99 -25.57 0.28
C ASN A 396 38.75 -25.91 1.57
N VAL A 397 38.00 -26.13 2.65
CA VAL A 397 38.55 -26.71 3.89
C VAL A 397 38.86 -28.17 3.57
N VAL A 398 40.08 -28.40 3.08
CA VAL A 398 40.67 -29.74 3.02
C VAL A 398 40.84 -30.17 4.47
N ARG A 399 39.92 -30.99 4.97
CA ARG A 399 40.08 -31.70 6.24
C ARG A 399 41.31 -32.60 6.11
N LYS A 400 42.45 -32.14 6.62
CA LYS A 400 43.59 -33.02 6.89
C LYS A 400 43.13 -34.01 7.97
N LYS A 401 42.90 -35.26 7.57
CA LYS A 401 42.83 -36.38 8.51
C LYS A 401 44.19 -36.44 9.23
N LYS A 402 44.17 -36.31 10.56
CA LYS A 402 45.34 -36.63 11.39
C LYS A 402 45.58 -38.14 11.27
N VAL A 403 46.85 -38.47 11.03
CA VAL A 403 47.42 -39.82 10.95
C VAL A 403 47.35 -40.49 12.31
#